data_AF-A0A937X5Q4-F1
#
_entry.id   AF-A0A937X5Q4-F1
#
_cell.length_a   1.000
_cell.length_b   1.000
_cell.length_c   1.000
_cell.angle_alpha   90.00
_cell.angle_beta   90.00
_cell.angle_gamma   90.00
#
_symmetry.space_group_name_H-M   'P 1'
#
loop_
_entity.id
_entity.type
_entity.pdbx_description
1 polymer ?
#
loop_
_entity_poly.entity_id
_entity_poly.type
_entity_poly.pdbx_seq_one_letter_code
_entity_poly.pdbx_strand_id
1 'polypeptide(L)'
;QDHFLSAYDGMLTIVFTLLLPVLGILLLAELALAIMNRVMPQMNVFVAGFPVKIGVGILTIFLGLPLMMAYFMELFKNWVQLAMAFFR
;
A
#
# COMPACT_ATOMS: atom_id res chain seq x y z
N GLN A 1 -23.01 -6.34 -19.93
CA GLN A 1 -22.12 -7.24 -19.15
C GLN A 1 -20.70 -6.68 -19.05
N ASP A 2 -20.28 -5.82 -19.98
CA ASP A 2 -18.92 -5.29 -20.10
C ASP A 2 -18.57 -4.23 -19.04
N HIS A 3 -19.56 -3.51 -18.52
CA HIS A 3 -19.38 -2.51 -17.45
C HIS A 3 -18.95 -3.10 -16.10
N PHE A 4 -19.26 -4.37 -15.82
CA PHE A 4 -18.83 -5.03 -14.59
C PHE A 4 -17.36 -5.46 -14.65
N LEU A 5 -16.88 -5.87 -15.84
CA LEU A 5 -15.50 -6.30 -16.05
C LEU A 5 -14.54 -5.10 -16.02
N SER A 6 -14.93 -3.96 -16.60
CA SER A 6 -14.14 -2.72 -16.53
C SER A 6 -14.08 -2.12 -15.13
N ALA A 7 -15.17 -2.23 -14.35
CA ALA A 7 -15.16 -1.84 -12.94
C ALA A 7 -14.19 -2.70 -12.12
N TYR A 8 -14.15 -4.01 -12.37
CA TYR A 8 -13.24 -4.92 -11.69
C TYR A 8 -11.76 -4.64 -12.03
N ASP A 9 -11.47 -4.40 -13.31
CA ASP A 9 -10.13 -4.07 -13.80
C ASP A 9 -9.59 -2.75 -13.22
N GLY A 10 -10.46 -1.73 -13.13
CA GLY A 10 -10.11 -0.44 -12.51
C GLY A 10 -9.82 -0.57 -11.01
N MET A 11 -10.63 -1.35 -10.27
CA MET A 11 -10.39 -1.60 -8.85
C MET A 11 -9.08 -2.36 -8.62
N LEU A 12 -8.81 -3.37 -9.44
CA LEU A 12 -7.58 -4.15 -9.36
C LEU A 12 -6.35 -3.28 -9.60
N THR A 13 -6.38 -2.43 -10.62
CA THR A 13 -5.28 -1.50 -10.92
C THR A 13 -5.00 -0.56 -9.75
N ILE A 14 -6.03 0.05 -9.16
CA ILE A 14 -5.88 0.96 -8.00
C ILE A 14 -5.23 0.22 -6.82
N VAL A 15 -5.68 -1.00 -6.53
CA VAL A 15 -5.11 -1.82 -5.44
C VAL A 15 -3.64 -2.13 -5.70
N PHE A 16 -3.28 -2.56 -6.91
CA PHE A 16 -1.88 -2.84 -7.24
C PHE A 16 -1.00 -1.59 -7.19
N THR A 17 -1.46 -0.46 -7.70
CA THR A 17 -0.68 0.79 -7.68
C THR A 17 -0.44 1.29 -6.24
N LEU A 18 -1.42 1.13 -5.35
CA LEU A 18 -1.26 1.45 -3.93
C LEU A 18 -0.37 0.45 -3.18
N LEU A 19 -0.45 -0.84 -3.51
CA LEU A 19 0.32 -1.90 -2.83
C LEU A 19 1.77 -2.02 -3.32
N LEU A 20 2.05 -1.73 -4.59
CA LEU A 20 3.39 -1.85 -5.19
C LEU A 20 4.50 -1.18 -4.35
N PRO A 21 4.38 0.10 -3.96
CA PRO A 21 5.43 0.78 -3.20
C PRO A 21 5.61 0.16 -1.80
N VAL A 22 4.51 -0.24 -1.16
CA VAL A 22 4.53 -0.86 0.17
C VAL A 22 5.23 -2.22 0.11
N LEU A 23 4.88 -3.04 -0.88
CA LEU A 23 5.50 -4.34 -1.10
C LEU A 23 6.98 -4.21 -1.43
N GLY A 24 7.36 -3.22 -2.25
CA GLY A 24 8.77 -2.97 -2.58
C GLY A 24 9.60 -2.64 -1.33
N ILE A 25 9.10 -1.75 -0.47
CA ILE A 25 9.81 -1.35 0.75
C ILE A 25 9.89 -2.52 1.75
N LEU A 26 8.80 -3.28 1.93
CA LEU A 26 8.79 -4.45 2.79
C LEU A 26 9.74 -5.53 2.29
N LEU A 27 9.77 -5.81 0.99
CA LEU A 27 10.70 -6.77 0.39
C LEU A 27 12.16 -6.39 0.65
N LEU A 28 12.51 -5.10 0.49
CA LEU A 28 13.85 -4.61 0.81
C LEU A 28 14.18 -4.74 2.30
N ALA A 29 13.22 -4.48 3.19
CA ALA A 29 13.39 -4.66 4.62
C ALA A 29 13.61 -6.13 5.00
N GLU A 30 12.84 -7.06 4.42
CA GLU A 30 13.04 -8.50 4.60
C GLU A 30 14.40 -8.95 4.07
N LEU A 31 14.84 -8.41 2.93
CA LEU A 31 16.16 -8.71 2.37
C LEU A 31 17.28 -8.22 3.29
N ALA A 32 17.15 -7.02 3.85
CA ALA A 32 18.11 -6.46 4.80
C ALA A 32 18.20 -7.30 6.08
N LEU A 33 17.05 -7.74 6.62
CA LEU A 33 17.00 -8.64 7.78
C LEU A 33 17.59 -10.02 7.45
N ALA A 34 17.35 -10.54 6.25
CA ALA A 34 17.92 -11.80 5.78
C ALA A 34 19.46 -11.74 5.66
N ILE A 35 20.01 -10.60 5.21
CA ILE A 35 21.46 -10.37 5.21
C ILE A 35 21.98 -10.26 6.64
N MET A 36 21.29 -9.51 7.50
CA MET A 36 21.67 -9.33 8.91
C MET A 36 21.72 -10.66 9.68
N ASN A 37 20.79 -11.59 9.39
CA ASN A 37 20.81 -12.95 9.93
C ASN A 37 22.10 -13.73 9.63
N ARG A 38 22.78 -13.43 8.51
CA ARG A 38 24.07 -14.06 8.18
C ARG A 38 25.25 -13.38 8.86
N VAL A 39 25.15 -12.07 9.14
CA VAL A 39 26.24 -11.27 9.73
C VAL A 39 26.26 -11.39 11.26
N MET A 40 25.09 -11.47 11.91
CA MET A 40 24.96 -11.57 13.37
C MET A 40 24.16 -12.83 13.74
N PRO A 41 24.78 -14.03 13.74
CA PRO A 41 24.09 -15.31 13.94
C PRO A 41 23.61 -15.57 15.37
N GLN A 42 23.91 -14.68 16.32
CA GLN A 42 23.58 -14.85 17.75
C GLN A 42 22.59 -13.82 18.28
N MET A 43 22.39 -12.69 17.58
CA MET A 43 21.36 -11.75 17.98
C MET A 43 20.00 -12.38 17.72
N ASN A 44 19.05 -12.13 18.62
CA ASN A 44 17.64 -12.42 18.37
C ASN A 44 17.13 -11.45 17.27
N VAL A 45 17.54 -11.66 16.03
CA VAL A 45 17.16 -10.84 14.88
C VAL A 45 15.65 -10.91 14.65
N PHE A 46 14.96 -11.92 15.19
CA PHE A 46 13.50 -11.91 15.31
C PHE A 46 12.99 -10.81 16.24
N VAL A 47 13.60 -10.61 17.41
CA VAL A 47 13.24 -9.52 18.34
C VAL A 47 13.64 -8.15 17.81
N ALA A 48 14.73 -8.03 17.05
CA ALA A 48 15.10 -6.77 16.42
C ALA A 48 14.30 -6.49 15.13
N GLY A 49 13.89 -7.54 14.41
CA GLY A 49 13.16 -7.44 13.15
C GLY A 49 11.74 -6.92 13.32
N PHE A 50 11.06 -7.26 14.42
CA PHE A 50 9.72 -6.73 14.71
C PHE A 50 9.68 -5.19 14.83
N PRO A 51 10.50 -4.56 15.69
CA PRO A 51 10.61 -3.10 15.76
C PRO A 51 10.94 -2.45 14.42
N VAL A 52 11.84 -3.05 13.64
CA VAL A 52 12.22 -2.54 12.32
C VAL A 52 11.04 -2.61 11.35
N LYS A 53 10.32 -3.73 11.27
CA LYS A 53 9.14 -3.87 10.40
C LYS A 53 8.03 -2.89 10.77
N ILE A 54 7.79 -2.69 12.07
CA ILE A 54 6.80 -1.71 12.57
C ILE A 54 7.23 -0.30 12.17
N GLY A 55 8.50 0.08 12.40
CA GLY A 55 9.03 1.40 12.03
C GLY A 55 8.95 1.68 10.53
N VAL A 56 9.38 0.71 9.71
CA VAL A 56 9.30 0.79 8.24
C VAL A 56 7.84 0.85 7.78
N GLY A 57 6.94 0.08 8.37
CA GLY A 57 5.51 0.10 8.06
C GLY A 57 4.88 1.47 8.33
N ILE A 58 5.16 2.07 9.49
CA ILE A 58 4.68 3.40 9.84
C ILE A 58 5.23 4.46 8.88
N LEU A 59 6.52 4.43 8.58
CA LEU A 59 7.14 5.35 7.62
C LEU A 59 6.52 5.21 6.23
N THR A 60 6.27 3.99 5.78
CA THR A 60 5.67 3.71 4.48
C THR A 60 4.24 4.26 4.39
N ILE A 61 3.43 4.07 5.44
CA ILE A 61 2.09 4.66 5.51
C ILE A 61 2.18 6.19 5.46
N PHE A 62 3.08 6.78 6.25
CA PHE A 62 3.26 8.23 6.29
C PHE A 62 3.63 8.81 4.93
N LEU A 63 4.58 8.19 4.23
CA LEU A 63 4.97 8.58 2.87
C LEU A 63 3.89 8.28 1.82
N GLY A 64 3.01 7.32 2.08
CA GLY A 64 1.87 6.96 1.23
C GLY A 64 0.63 7.84 1.41
N LEU A 65 0.55 8.66 2.47
CA LEU A 65 -0.61 9.53 2.75
C LEU A 65 -0.98 10.46 1.58
N PRO A 66 -0.05 11.15 0.91
CA PRO A 66 -0.38 12.02 -0.22
C PRO A 66 -1.00 11.25 -1.39
N LEU A 67 -0.48 10.05 -1.67
CA LEU A 67 -0.99 9.16 -2.70
C LEU A 67 -2.42 8.70 -2.36
N MET A 68 -2.64 8.26 -1.12
CA MET A 68 -3.98 7.91 -0.63
C MET A 68 -4.98 9.07 -0.77
N MET A 69 -4.57 10.29 -0.42
CA MET A 69 -5.43 11.47 -0.49
C MET A 69 -5.84 11.79 -1.93
N ALA A 70 -4.93 11.65 -2.89
CA ALA A 70 -5.22 11.86 -4.30
C ALA A 70 -6.29 10.88 -4.81
N TYR A 71 -6.12 9.58 -4.54
CA TYR A 71 -7.12 8.57 -4.92
C TYR A 71 -8.46 8.76 -4.22
N PHE A 72 -8.44 9.10 -2.93
CA PHE A 72 -9.68 9.32 -2.17
C PHE A 72 -10.48 10.50 -2.75
N MET A 73 -9.78 11.56 -3.20
CA MET A 73 -10.41 12.71 -3.81
C MET A 73 -11.03 12.40 -5.18
N GLU A 74 -10.39 11.56 -6.00
CA GLU A 74 -10.97 11.07 -7.26
C GLU A 74 -12.22 10.22 -7.03
N LEU A 75 -12.16 9.28 -6.08
CA LEU A 75 -13.32 8.47 -5.71
C LEU A 75 -14.46 9.38 -5.24
N PHE A 76 -14.20 10.30 -4.31
CA PHE A 76 -15.22 11.20 -3.79
C PHE A 76 -15.87 12.04 -4.88
N LYS A 77 -15.09 12.56 -5.85
CA LYS A 77 -15.63 13.27 -7.03
C LYS A 77 -16.60 12.39 -7.82
N ASN A 78 -16.22 11.15 -8.12
CA ASN A 78 -17.05 10.22 -8.88
C ASN A 78 -18.37 9.92 -8.14
N TRP A 79 -18.32 9.69 -6.83
CA TRP A 79 -19.50 9.47 -5.99
C TRP A 79 -20.43 10.67 -5.96
N VAL A 80 -19.88 11.88 -5.79
CA VAL A 80 -20.67 13.13 -5.77
C VAL A 80 -21.33 13.38 -7.13
N GLN A 81 -20.63 13.13 -8.25
CA GLN A 81 -21.21 13.24 -9.58
C GLN A 81 -22.38 12.27 -9.80
N LEU A 82 -22.22 11.03 -9.35
CA LEU A 82 -23.27 10.01 -9.46
C LEU A 82 -24.50 10.36 -8.63
N ALA A 83 -24.29 10.88 -7.41
CA ALA A 83 -25.38 11.41 -6.59
C ALA A 83 -26.10 12.57 -7.29
N MET A 84 -25.36 13.55 -7.85
CA MET A 84 -25.97 14.66 -8.59
C MET A 84 -26.74 14.21 -9.83
N ALA A 85 -26.23 13.19 -10.54
CA ALA A 85 -26.91 12.61 -11.71
C ALA A 85 -28.22 11.88 -11.33
N PHE A 86 -28.32 11.33 -10.13
CA PHE A 86 -29.55 10.71 -9.61
C PHE A 86 -30.63 11.75 -9.27
N PHE A 87 -30.23 12.95 -8.86
CA PHE A 87 -31.16 14.04 -8.51
C PHE A 87 -31.65 14.85 -9.72
N ARG A 88 -31.14 14.60 -10.93
CA ARG A 88 -31.55 15.27 -12.17
C ARG A 88 -32.40 14.36 -13.03
#